data_AF-A0AAW1H1C2-F1
#
_entry.id   AF-A0AAW1H1C2-F1
#
_cell.length_a   1.000
_cell.length_b   1.000
_cell.length_c   1.000
_cell.angle_alpha   90.00
_cell.angle_beta   90.00
_cell.angle_gamma   90.00
#
_symmetry.space_group_name_H-M   'P 1'
#
loop_
_entity.id
_entity.type
_entity.pdbx_description
1 polymer ?
#
loop_
_entity_poly.entity_id
_entity_poly.type
_entity_poly.pdbx_seq_one_letter_code
_entity_poly.pdbx_strand_id
1 'polypeptide(L)'
;MSLLCTTRRFFRKYSSLVSDYGKSNLQGFKNSPWKNSRPPVRFRKPFKQAYRESNKSVKQEKNQNVDPKVYMRDVVREISNILRYSSWESAQERLLGLSVKWDSFTVNQVLKTHPPMEKAWLFFNWIAKEKNFKHDQYTYTTMIDIFGEAGRINSMKYVLQMMREKGIEINAVTYTSVLHWLSKSGDFDGAVKVWEEMKTNRYPTVVSYTAYMKVLFDNNRADEATDIYKQMLQCGLTPTCHTYTILMVHLISSGKCKTALEVFTKLQETGVVPDKAMCNILVEQCSKAEEAWAIIHILHYMKENSLVLRYPIYLQAHETLKIAGEDDSLLQQVNPHISIGESVTLVTEDKPSDVNFDIDMGLLLIFLRKKNFAAVDCLFAGILSRNKSLPSEIVSEIVEANCDHGRIDAALLAFEYSKNMAIEIDNVAYLSLIGVLIRANEFSKILPVVEQMVTFNLFLEPAFAASLIYRLGQVRELDIAVNIFNFLSEENKSTSTYTALIDACFSAGYPDKGVETFQAMKRKKIQSALATYTILIRGLEMCDRADEARFYRREKRSLEMKHCVSENVLMEENICDTLFSGYMVS
;
A
#
# COMPACT_ATOMS: atom_id res chain seq x y z
N MET A 1 8.35 43.18 10.76
CA MET A 1 7.29 44.00 11.39
C MET A 1 6.02 44.18 10.56
N SER A 2 5.97 43.83 9.25
CA SER A 2 4.70 43.90 8.47
C SER A 2 3.83 42.64 8.52
N LEU A 3 4.33 41.48 8.98
CA LEU A 3 3.52 40.24 9.15
C LEU A 3 2.62 40.22 10.41
N LEU A 4 2.84 41.12 11.37
CA LEU A 4 2.05 41.20 12.63
C LEU A 4 0.82 42.12 12.50
N CYS A 5 0.73 42.94 11.46
CA CYS A 5 -0.39 43.88 11.28
C CYS A 5 -1.57 43.29 10.48
N THR A 6 -1.32 42.35 9.56
CA THR A 6 -2.37 41.71 8.76
C THR A 6 -3.18 40.70 9.56
N THR A 7 -2.56 39.98 10.50
CA THR A 7 -3.21 39.02 11.41
C THR A 7 -4.03 39.68 12.52
N ARG A 8 -3.62 40.85 13.04
CA ARG A 8 -4.45 41.62 14.00
C ARG A 8 -5.75 42.15 13.40
N ARG A 9 -5.76 42.45 12.09
CA ARG A 9 -6.98 42.89 11.36
C ARG A 9 -7.94 41.71 11.11
N PHE A 10 -7.42 40.49 10.98
CA PHE A 10 -8.17 39.25 10.83
C PHE A 10 -9.02 38.94 12.09
N PHE A 11 -8.47 39.16 13.29
CA PHE A 11 -9.14 38.77 14.54
C PHE A 11 -10.14 39.77 15.13
N ARG A 12 -10.01 41.08 14.87
CA ARG A 12 -11.03 42.07 15.30
C ARG A 12 -12.40 41.83 14.66
N LYS A 13 -12.46 41.22 13.46
CA LYS A 13 -13.72 40.84 12.80
C LYS A 13 -14.29 39.50 13.27
N TYR A 14 -13.48 38.58 13.79
CA TYR A 14 -13.93 37.24 14.20
C TYR A 14 -14.42 37.19 15.67
N SER A 15 -13.86 38.03 16.54
CA SER A 15 -14.33 38.20 17.93
C SER A 15 -15.71 38.87 18.00
N SER A 16 -16.00 39.84 17.13
CA SER A 16 -17.31 40.53 17.11
C SER A 16 -18.44 39.60 16.65
N LEU A 17 -18.20 38.78 15.63
CA LEU A 17 -19.22 37.88 15.05
C LEU A 17 -19.68 36.77 16.00
N VAL A 18 -18.83 36.37 16.95
CA VAL A 18 -19.18 35.35 17.94
C VAL A 18 -19.87 35.97 19.15
N SER A 19 -19.56 37.23 19.46
CA SER A 19 -20.28 37.97 20.50
C SER A 19 -21.69 38.42 20.06
N ASP A 20 -21.89 38.68 18.77
CA ASP A 20 -23.16 39.20 18.22
C ASP A 20 -24.22 38.10 17.99
N TYR A 21 -23.81 36.84 17.81
CA TYR A 21 -24.73 35.70 17.74
C TYR A 21 -25.22 35.23 19.13
N GLY A 22 -24.56 35.63 20.21
CA GLY A 22 -24.96 35.35 21.59
C GLY A 22 -25.93 36.37 22.21
N LYS A 23 -26.17 37.51 21.56
CA LYS A 23 -27.01 38.60 22.11
C LYS A 23 -28.32 38.86 21.36
N SER A 24 -28.52 38.27 20.17
CA SER A 24 -29.66 38.57 19.30
C SER A 24 -30.88 37.64 19.45
N ASN A 25 -30.93 36.78 20.49
CA ASN A 25 -32.07 35.87 20.74
C ASN A 25 -32.67 35.94 22.16
N LEU A 26 -32.58 37.07 22.86
CA LEU A 26 -33.15 37.23 24.22
C LEU A 26 -34.18 38.36 24.41
N GLN A 27 -34.63 39.02 23.34
CA GLN A 27 -35.74 39.98 23.43
C GLN A 27 -36.72 39.75 22.28
N GLY A 28 -37.63 38.80 22.47
CA GLY A 28 -38.62 38.54 21.44
C GLY A 28 -39.80 37.64 21.78
N PHE A 29 -39.98 37.11 23.00
CA PHE A 29 -41.22 36.42 23.35
C PHE A 29 -41.54 36.52 24.85
N LYS A 30 -42.04 37.68 25.27
CA LYS A 30 -42.93 37.81 26.44
C LYS A 30 -44.16 38.58 25.97
N ASN A 31 -45.22 37.84 25.63
CA ASN A 31 -46.63 38.16 25.93
C ASN A 31 -47.54 37.01 25.44
N SER A 32 -48.40 36.57 26.35
CA SER A 32 -49.30 35.39 26.38
C SER A 32 -50.49 35.44 25.38
N PRO A 33 -51.54 34.57 25.44
CA PRO A 33 -51.76 33.30 26.16
C PRO A 33 -52.17 32.14 25.21
N TRP A 34 -52.08 30.85 25.56
CA TRP A 34 -53.19 30.05 26.12
C TRP A 34 -52.65 28.71 26.63
N LYS A 35 -53.27 28.28 27.73
CA LYS A 35 -52.94 27.13 28.58
C LYS A 35 -53.32 25.78 27.95
N ASN A 36 -52.59 24.72 28.28
CA ASN A 36 -53.04 23.59 29.13
C ASN A 36 -52.25 22.30 28.89
N SER A 37 -51.63 21.80 29.98
CA SER A 37 -51.42 20.40 30.37
C SER A 37 -51.05 19.35 29.30
N ARG A 38 -49.78 18.92 29.30
CA ARG A 38 -49.36 17.60 28.79
C ARG A 38 -49.12 16.62 29.96
N PRO A 39 -49.80 15.47 30.04
CA PRO A 39 -49.37 14.35 30.89
C PRO A 39 -48.29 13.50 30.16
N PRO A 40 -47.53 12.65 30.90
CA PRO A 40 -46.32 12.03 30.38
C PRO A 40 -46.63 10.81 29.50
N VAL A 41 -46.06 10.75 28.30
CA VAL A 41 -46.18 9.55 27.45
C VAL A 41 -44.90 8.73 27.54
N ARG A 42 -45.07 7.55 28.15
CA ARG A 42 -44.11 6.45 28.28
C ARG A 42 -43.56 6.00 26.93
N PHE A 43 -42.28 5.65 26.92
CA PHE A 43 -41.61 4.86 25.87
C PHE A 43 -42.43 3.60 25.53
N ARG A 44 -42.82 3.43 24.26
CA ARG A 44 -43.29 2.16 23.71
C ARG A 44 -42.26 1.64 22.71
N LYS A 45 -41.73 0.44 23.00
CA LYS A 45 -40.97 -0.41 22.05
C LYS A 45 -41.84 -0.74 20.83
N PRO A 46 -41.29 -0.84 19.61
CA PRO A 46 -42.06 -1.36 18.49
C PRO A 46 -42.34 -2.86 18.64
N PHE A 47 -43.62 -3.17 18.50
CA PHE A 47 -44.24 -4.48 18.54
C PHE A 47 -43.80 -5.39 17.37
N LYS A 48 -43.55 -6.66 17.68
CA LYS A 48 -43.67 -7.78 16.73
C LYS A 48 -45.16 -7.92 16.36
N GLN A 49 -45.48 -8.06 15.09
CA GLN A 49 -46.80 -8.53 14.67
C GLN A 49 -46.64 -9.76 13.78
N ALA A 50 -47.11 -10.88 14.32
CA ALA A 50 -47.30 -12.15 13.63
C ALA A 50 -48.57 -12.07 12.78
N TYR A 51 -48.54 -12.66 11.59
CA TYR A 51 -49.75 -13.19 10.96
C TYR A 51 -49.54 -14.69 10.72
N ARG A 52 -50.52 -15.43 11.21
CA ARG A 52 -50.61 -16.88 11.27
C ARG A 52 -51.25 -17.41 9.98
N GLU A 53 -50.84 -18.62 9.64
CA GLU A 53 -51.27 -19.46 8.52
C GLU A 53 -52.77 -19.76 8.48
N SER A 54 -53.29 -20.01 7.28
CA SER A 54 -54.40 -20.94 7.06
C SER A 54 -54.15 -21.75 5.78
N ASN A 55 -53.94 -23.06 5.97
CA ASN A 55 -53.65 -24.09 4.97
C ASN A 55 -54.74 -24.27 3.90
N LYS A 56 -54.31 -24.62 2.68
CA LYS A 56 -54.84 -25.78 1.93
C LYS A 56 -53.77 -26.34 0.98
N SER A 57 -53.63 -27.65 1.06
CA SER A 57 -52.67 -28.58 0.46
C SER A 57 -52.62 -28.60 -1.08
N VAL A 58 -51.43 -28.84 -1.66
CA VAL A 58 -51.08 -30.00 -2.53
C VAL A 58 -49.58 -29.96 -2.93
N LYS A 59 -48.88 -31.04 -2.57
CA LYS A 59 -47.66 -31.70 -3.13
C LYS A 59 -46.39 -30.89 -3.51
N GLN A 60 -45.35 -31.17 -2.71
CA GLN A 60 -43.95 -31.51 -3.04
C GLN A 60 -43.20 -30.70 -4.13
N GLU A 61 -42.25 -29.87 -3.70
CA GLU A 61 -40.85 -29.91 -4.17
C GLU A 61 -39.94 -29.19 -3.16
N LYS A 62 -38.82 -29.81 -2.79
CA LYS A 62 -37.84 -29.28 -1.83
C LYS A 62 -37.03 -28.16 -2.50
N ASN A 63 -37.29 -26.90 -2.16
CA ASN A 63 -36.33 -25.82 -2.36
C ASN A 63 -35.90 -25.25 -1.00
N GLN A 64 -34.60 -25.32 -0.72
CA GLN A 64 -33.98 -24.74 0.46
C GLN A 64 -34.12 -23.20 0.38
N ASN A 65 -34.85 -22.62 1.32
CA ASN A 65 -34.95 -21.17 1.52
C ASN A 65 -33.62 -20.61 2.03
N VAL A 66 -32.76 -20.15 1.13
CA VAL A 66 -31.60 -19.30 1.47
C VAL A 66 -32.05 -17.83 1.46
N ASP A 67 -31.76 -17.07 2.53
CA ASP A 67 -32.07 -15.63 2.61
C ASP A 67 -31.41 -14.88 1.41
N PRO A 68 -32.16 -14.11 0.62
CA PRO A 68 -31.64 -13.36 -0.53
C PRO A 68 -30.41 -12.50 -0.21
N LYS A 69 -30.27 -12.00 1.02
CA LYS A 69 -29.10 -11.21 1.44
C LYS A 69 -27.84 -12.05 1.66
N VAL A 70 -28.01 -13.31 2.08
CA VAL A 70 -26.90 -14.26 2.27
C VAL A 70 -26.39 -14.70 0.89
N TYR A 71 -27.30 -15.09 -0.01
CA TYR A 71 -26.98 -15.43 -1.39
C TYR A 71 -26.18 -14.31 -2.09
N MET A 72 -26.59 -13.06 -1.93
CA MET A 72 -25.90 -11.93 -2.56
C MET A 72 -24.49 -11.67 -1.98
N ARG A 73 -24.25 -11.89 -0.68
CA ARG A 73 -22.90 -11.76 -0.09
C ARG A 73 -21.96 -12.83 -0.62
N ASP A 74 -22.44 -14.06 -0.74
CA ASP A 74 -21.64 -15.16 -1.28
C ASP A 74 -21.32 -14.94 -2.75
N VAL A 75 -22.28 -14.47 -3.55
CA VAL A 75 -22.07 -14.07 -4.95
C VAL A 75 -21.03 -12.95 -5.07
N VAL A 76 -21.15 -11.87 -4.29
CA VAL A 76 -20.17 -10.76 -4.31
C VAL A 76 -18.79 -11.24 -3.89
N ARG A 77 -18.70 -12.10 -2.85
CA ARG A 77 -17.44 -12.68 -2.39
C ARG A 77 -16.79 -13.55 -3.46
N GLU A 78 -17.57 -14.40 -4.12
CA GLU A 78 -17.09 -15.27 -5.18
C GLU A 78 -16.54 -14.48 -6.37
N ILE A 79 -17.31 -13.50 -6.86
CA ILE A 79 -16.88 -12.59 -7.93
C ILE A 79 -15.60 -11.85 -7.52
N SER A 80 -15.52 -11.38 -6.27
CA SER A 80 -14.36 -10.65 -5.78
C SER A 80 -13.11 -11.53 -5.67
N ASN A 81 -13.27 -12.81 -5.31
CA ASN A 81 -12.18 -13.79 -5.28
C ASN A 81 -11.71 -14.11 -6.70
N ILE A 82 -12.63 -14.30 -7.65
CA ILE A 82 -12.30 -14.50 -9.07
C ILE A 82 -11.45 -13.32 -9.57
N LEU A 83 -11.89 -12.09 -9.31
CA LEU A 83 -11.16 -10.89 -9.70
C LEU A 83 -9.80 -10.78 -8.98
N ARG A 84 -9.66 -11.15 -7.70
CA ARG A 84 -8.36 -11.06 -7.03
C ARG A 84 -7.35 -12.08 -7.54
N TYR A 85 -7.73 -13.35 -7.62
CA TYR A 85 -6.78 -14.46 -7.73
C TYR A 85 -6.64 -15.07 -9.12
N SER A 86 -7.55 -14.80 -10.07
CA SER A 86 -7.48 -15.37 -11.42
C SER A 86 -6.86 -14.39 -12.43
N SER A 87 -6.27 -14.89 -13.52
CA SER A 87 -5.96 -14.06 -14.69
C SER A 87 -7.26 -13.48 -15.28
N TRP A 88 -7.18 -12.40 -16.05
CA TRP A 88 -8.40 -11.80 -16.62
C TRP A 88 -9.12 -12.75 -17.59
N GLU A 89 -8.41 -13.53 -18.40
CA GLU A 89 -9.05 -14.49 -19.32
C GLU A 89 -9.83 -15.55 -18.55
N SER A 90 -9.21 -16.17 -17.53
CA SER A 90 -9.88 -17.17 -16.70
C SER A 90 -11.01 -16.56 -15.87
N ALA A 91 -10.84 -15.32 -15.39
CA ALA A 91 -11.89 -14.59 -14.68
C ALA A 91 -13.10 -14.37 -15.58
N GLN A 92 -12.91 -13.96 -16.84
CA GLN A 92 -14.00 -13.71 -17.77
C GLN A 92 -14.84 -14.96 -18.05
N GLU A 93 -14.20 -16.12 -18.28
CA GLU A 93 -14.90 -17.40 -18.46
C GLU A 93 -15.71 -17.79 -17.23
N ARG A 94 -15.12 -17.67 -16.04
CA ARG A 94 -15.81 -17.98 -14.78
C ARG A 94 -16.98 -17.03 -14.52
N LEU A 95 -16.82 -15.74 -14.81
CA LEU A 95 -17.89 -14.74 -14.65
C LEU A 95 -19.06 -15.01 -15.62
N LEU A 96 -18.80 -15.48 -16.84
CA LEU A 96 -19.84 -15.93 -17.78
C LEU A 96 -20.56 -17.19 -17.30
N GLY A 97 -19.84 -18.09 -16.60
CA GLY A 97 -20.39 -19.30 -16.01
C GLY A 97 -21.26 -19.05 -14.76
N LEU A 98 -21.22 -17.85 -14.19
CA LEU A 98 -22.06 -17.49 -13.04
C LEU A 98 -23.47 -17.13 -13.53
N SER A 99 -24.49 -17.79 -12.97
CA SER A 99 -25.91 -17.48 -13.19
C SER A 99 -26.38 -16.23 -12.41
N VAL A 100 -25.61 -15.14 -12.51
CA VAL A 100 -25.86 -13.89 -11.78
C VAL A 100 -26.62 -12.92 -12.66
N LYS A 101 -27.71 -12.36 -12.12
CA LYS A 101 -28.39 -11.22 -12.74
C LYS A 101 -27.62 -9.94 -12.43
N TRP A 102 -26.95 -9.39 -13.44
CA TRP A 102 -26.19 -8.15 -13.30
C TRP A 102 -27.12 -6.94 -13.11
N ASP A 103 -27.07 -6.35 -11.92
CA ASP A 103 -27.67 -5.06 -11.62
C ASP A 103 -26.61 -4.09 -11.10
N SER A 104 -26.92 -2.79 -11.14
CA SER A 104 -25.97 -1.76 -10.72
C SER A 104 -25.52 -1.95 -9.26
N PHE A 105 -26.45 -2.40 -8.39
CA PHE A 105 -26.15 -2.63 -6.99
C PHE A 105 -25.07 -3.70 -6.80
N THR A 106 -25.22 -4.88 -7.42
CA THR A 106 -24.27 -5.99 -7.32
C THR A 106 -22.91 -5.58 -7.88
N VAL A 107 -22.89 -4.93 -9.05
CA VAL A 107 -21.64 -4.42 -9.66
C VAL A 107 -20.96 -3.41 -8.74
N ASN A 108 -21.70 -2.48 -8.15
CA ASN A 108 -21.17 -1.51 -7.20
C ASN A 108 -20.61 -2.19 -5.94
N GLN A 109 -21.29 -3.20 -5.39
CA GLN A 109 -20.78 -3.96 -4.24
C GLN A 109 -19.48 -4.69 -4.57
N VAL A 110 -19.38 -5.31 -5.75
CA VAL A 110 -18.15 -5.96 -6.22
C VAL A 110 -17.00 -4.95 -6.34
N LEU A 111 -17.23 -3.79 -6.97
CA LEU A 111 -16.22 -2.75 -7.09
C LEU A 111 -15.79 -2.19 -5.73
N LYS A 112 -16.73 -2.03 -4.79
CA LYS A 112 -16.46 -1.63 -3.39
C LYS A 112 -15.66 -2.64 -2.59
N THR A 113 -15.47 -3.86 -3.08
CA THR A 113 -14.52 -4.79 -2.46
C THR A 113 -13.06 -4.48 -2.80
N HIS A 114 -12.80 -3.40 -3.56
CA HIS A 114 -11.48 -2.95 -4.03
C HIS A 114 -10.66 -4.08 -4.67
N PRO A 115 -11.12 -4.67 -5.80
CA PRO A 115 -10.27 -5.55 -6.59
C PRO A 115 -9.07 -4.76 -7.15
N PRO A 116 -7.98 -5.44 -7.58
CA PRO A 116 -6.85 -4.77 -8.22
C PRO A 116 -7.33 -3.83 -9.33
N MET A 117 -6.84 -2.58 -9.34
CA MET A 117 -7.38 -1.49 -10.15
C MET A 117 -7.56 -1.86 -11.63
N GLU A 118 -6.57 -2.54 -12.24
CA GLU A 118 -6.65 -3.02 -13.64
C GLU A 118 -7.84 -3.96 -13.86
N LYS A 119 -8.04 -4.92 -12.96
CA LYS A 119 -9.13 -5.90 -13.05
C LYS A 119 -10.48 -5.26 -12.73
N ALA A 120 -10.51 -4.26 -11.84
CA ALA A 120 -11.70 -3.45 -11.61
C ALA A 120 -12.15 -2.75 -12.90
N TRP A 121 -11.20 -2.17 -13.64
CA TRP A 121 -11.46 -1.50 -14.91
C TRP A 121 -11.89 -2.46 -16.02
N LEU A 122 -11.22 -3.60 -16.12
CA LEU A 122 -11.58 -4.66 -17.07
C LEU A 122 -12.99 -5.18 -16.79
N PHE A 123 -13.31 -5.46 -15.53
CA PHE A 123 -14.65 -5.85 -15.09
C PHE A 123 -15.70 -4.78 -15.42
N PHE A 124 -15.40 -3.51 -15.12
CA PHE A 124 -16.28 -2.38 -15.42
C PHE A 124 -16.59 -2.28 -16.92
N ASN A 125 -15.60 -2.46 -17.80
CA ASN A 125 -15.81 -2.39 -19.24
C ASN A 125 -16.46 -3.65 -19.82
N TRP A 126 -16.12 -4.82 -19.28
CA TRP A 126 -16.70 -6.09 -19.70
C TRP A 126 -18.21 -6.12 -19.42
N ILE A 127 -18.61 -5.75 -18.20
CA ILE A 127 -20.03 -5.78 -17.84
C ILE A 127 -20.87 -4.76 -18.61
N ALA A 128 -20.25 -3.67 -19.08
CA ALA A 128 -20.92 -2.70 -19.94
C ALA A 128 -21.28 -3.25 -21.33
N LYS A 129 -20.71 -4.39 -21.75
CA LYS A 129 -21.04 -5.07 -23.02
C LYS A 129 -22.23 -6.01 -22.90
N GLU A 130 -22.67 -6.34 -21.68
CA GLU A 130 -23.82 -7.20 -21.45
C GLU A 130 -25.13 -6.50 -21.89
N LYS A 131 -25.97 -7.22 -22.65
CA LYS A 131 -27.13 -6.63 -23.35
C LYS A 131 -28.14 -5.90 -22.45
N ASN A 132 -28.19 -6.26 -21.17
CA ASN A 132 -29.19 -5.78 -20.21
C ASN A 132 -28.60 -4.94 -19.07
N PHE A 133 -27.31 -4.56 -19.16
CA PHE A 133 -26.65 -3.81 -18.10
C PHE A 133 -26.22 -2.42 -18.55
N LYS A 134 -26.47 -1.42 -17.71
CA LYS A 134 -25.96 -0.07 -17.87
C LYS A 134 -25.44 0.42 -16.52
N HIS A 135 -24.24 0.99 -16.55
CA HIS A 135 -23.67 1.67 -15.40
C HIS A 135 -24.52 2.88 -15.02
N ASP A 136 -24.64 3.12 -13.73
CA ASP A 136 -25.30 4.30 -13.18
C ASP A 136 -24.29 5.18 -12.44
N GLN A 137 -24.80 6.23 -11.81
CA GLN A 137 -23.99 7.16 -11.03
C GLN A 137 -23.14 6.49 -9.94
N TYR A 138 -23.63 5.43 -9.29
CA TYR A 138 -22.91 4.79 -8.20
C TYR A 138 -21.72 3.99 -8.71
N THR A 139 -21.88 3.21 -9.77
CA THR A 139 -20.77 2.42 -10.35
C THR A 139 -19.69 3.34 -10.93
N TYR A 140 -20.08 4.43 -11.58
CA TYR A 140 -19.15 5.45 -12.06
C TYR A 140 -18.39 6.13 -10.91
N THR A 141 -19.09 6.54 -9.85
CA THR A 141 -18.46 7.19 -8.68
C THR A 141 -17.47 6.26 -7.99
N THR A 142 -17.81 4.97 -7.83
CA THR A 142 -16.88 3.99 -7.26
C THR A 142 -15.68 3.73 -8.18
N MET A 143 -15.85 3.71 -9.50
CA MET A 143 -14.70 3.60 -10.42
C MET A 143 -13.79 4.84 -10.38
N ILE A 144 -14.37 6.03 -10.22
CA ILE A 144 -13.63 7.29 -9.96
C ILE A 144 -12.81 7.14 -8.67
N ASP A 145 -13.42 6.63 -7.59
CA ASP A 145 -12.71 6.43 -6.32
C ASP A 145 -11.56 5.41 -6.44
N ILE A 146 -11.76 4.30 -7.16
CA ILE A 146 -10.71 3.28 -7.39
C ILE A 146 -9.52 3.89 -8.15
N PHE A 147 -9.75 4.67 -9.21
CA PHE A 147 -8.66 5.32 -9.94
C PHE A 147 -7.99 6.42 -9.13
N GLY A 148 -8.76 7.18 -8.36
CA GLY A 148 -8.25 8.20 -7.44
C GLY A 148 -7.34 7.60 -6.37
N GLU A 149 -7.77 6.49 -5.77
CA GLU A 149 -7.01 5.74 -4.76
C GLU A 149 -5.67 5.22 -5.31
N ALA A 150 -5.69 4.71 -6.54
CA ALA A 150 -4.51 4.26 -7.26
C ALA A 150 -3.61 5.41 -7.78
N GLY A 151 -3.96 6.68 -7.53
CA GLY A 151 -3.21 7.85 -8.00
C GLY A 151 -3.29 8.08 -9.52
N ARG A 152 -4.16 7.39 -10.25
CA ARG A 152 -4.33 7.49 -11.70
C ARG A 152 -5.31 8.62 -12.05
N ILE A 153 -4.93 9.86 -11.77
CA ILE A 153 -5.79 11.06 -11.88
C ILE A 153 -6.31 11.28 -13.32
N ASN A 154 -5.50 11.03 -14.34
CA ASN A 154 -5.94 11.17 -15.73
C ASN A 154 -7.04 10.15 -16.09
N SER A 155 -6.91 8.91 -15.61
CA SER A 155 -7.94 7.88 -15.78
C SER A 155 -9.22 8.22 -15.01
N MET A 156 -9.08 8.76 -13.80
CA MET A 156 -10.22 9.27 -13.01
C MET A 156 -10.97 10.38 -13.78
N LYS A 157 -10.26 11.37 -14.32
CA LYS A 157 -10.84 12.44 -15.15
C LYS A 157 -11.51 11.89 -16.41
N TYR A 158 -10.90 10.89 -17.04
CA TYR A 158 -11.49 10.20 -18.19
C TYR A 158 -12.82 9.54 -17.84
N VAL A 159 -12.91 8.83 -16.71
CA VAL A 159 -14.18 8.22 -16.26
C VAL A 159 -15.24 9.28 -15.95
N LEU A 160 -14.86 10.41 -15.33
CA LEU A 160 -15.77 11.53 -15.12
C LEU A 160 -16.30 12.10 -16.45
N GLN A 161 -15.42 12.23 -17.45
CA GLN A 161 -15.80 12.69 -18.79
C GLN A 161 -16.72 11.68 -19.50
N MET A 162 -16.46 10.37 -19.40
CA MET A 162 -17.36 9.33 -19.91
C MET A 162 -18.75 9.40 -19.27
N MET A 163 -18.82 9.70 -17.97
CA MET A 163 -20.09 9.86 -17.26
C MET A 163 -20.91 11.03 -17.83
N ARG A 164 -20.25 12.14 -18.20
CA ARG A 164 -20.88 13.29 -18.87
C ARG A 164 -21.38 12.94 -20.27
N GLU A 165 -20.55 12.30 -21.07
CA GLU A 165 -20.88 11.94 -22.47
C GLU A 165 -22.07 10.98 -22.55
N LYS A 166 -22.23 10.12 -21.55
CA LYS A 166 -23.39 9.22 -21.43
C LYS A 166 -24.63 9.88 -20.81
N GLY A 167 -24.57 11.17 -20.47
CA GLY A 167 -25.67 11.90 -19.86
C GLY A 167 -26.05 11.41 -18.46
N ILE A 168 -25.10 10.81 -17.73
CA ILE A 168 -25.34 10.36 -16.35
C ILE A 168 -25.11 11.56 -15.43
N GLU A 169 -26.13 11.90 -14.63
CA GLU A 169 -26.08 13.05 -13.73
C GLU A 169 -24.91 12.93 -12.72
N ILE A 170 -24.09 13.98 -12.63
CA ILE A 170 -23.02 14.09 -11.64
C ILE A 170 -23.60 14.80 -10.41
N ASN A 171 -23.67 14.10 -9.27
CA ASN A 171 -24.19 14.67 -8.03
C ASN A 171 -23.07 15.18 -7.13
N ALA A 172 -23.46 15.74 -5.98
CA ALA A 172 -22.54 16.24 -4.98
C ALA A 172 -21.55 15.19 -4.47
N VAL A 173 -21.92 13.91 -4.40
CA VAL A 173 -21.04 12.83 -3.95
C VAL A 173 -19.90 12.62 -4.93
N THR A 174 -20.21 12.49 -6.23
CA THR A 174 -19.19 12.34 -7.28
C THR A 174 -18.26 13.54 -7.33
N TYR A 175 -18.79 14.78 -7.28
CA TYR A 175 -17.96 15.99 -7.23
C TYR A 175 -17.03 16.01 -6.00
N THR A 176 -17.53 15.61 -4.84
CA THR A 176 -16.74 15.56 -3.61
C THR A 176 -15.63 14.51 -3.69
N SER A 177 -15.90 13.32 -4.24
CA SER A 177 -14.88 12.29 -4.51
C SER A 177 -13.78 12.84 -5.42
N VAL A 178 -14.14 13.46 -6.54
CA VAL A 178 -13.17 14.05 -7.47
C VAL A 178 -12.33 15.14 -6.79
N LEU A 179 -12.95 16.04 -6.03
CA LEU A 179 -12.24 17.08 -5.26
C LEU A 179 -11.26 16.48 -4.25
N HIS A 180 -11.66 15.42 -3.54
CA HIS A 180 -10.80 14.72 -2.58
C HIS A 180 -9.52 14.19 -3.24
N TRP A 181 -9.66 13.50 -4.38
CA TRP A 181 -8.52 12.90 -5.07
C TRP A 181 -7.63 13.93 -5.76
N LEU A 182 -8.20 15.00 -6.32
CA LEU A 182 -7.42 16.13 -6.86
C LEU A 182 -6.62 16.86 -5.77
N SER A 183 -7.19 17.02 -4.57
CA SER A 183 -6.46 17.52 -3.39
C SER A 183 -5.24 16.65 -3.10
N LYS A 184 -5.45 15.33 -3.02
CA LYS A 184 -4.40 14.36 -2.67
C LYS A 184 -3.29 14.29 -3.72
N SER A 185 -3.62 14.52 -5.01
CA SER A 185 -2.63 14.53 -6.08
C SER A 185 -1.94 15.87 -6.30
N GLY A 186 -2.34 16.94 -5.59
CA GLY A 186 -1.82 18.29 -5.78
C GLY A 186 -2.31 18.98 -7.06
N ASP A 187 -3.36 18.48 -7.72
CA ASP A 187 -3.91 19.10 -8.93
C ASP A 187 -4.91 20.20 -8.56
N PHE A 188 -4.36 21.33 -8.16
CA PHE A 188 -5.12 22.49 -7.72
C PHE A 188 -6.03 23.06 -8.82
N ASP A 189 -5.50 23.24 -10.03
CA ASP A 189 -6.25 23.82 -11.16
C ASP A 189 -7.45 22.95 -11.56
N GLY A 190 -7.26 21.62 -11.55
CA GLY A 190 -8.35 20.67 -11.73
C GLY A 190 -9.42 20.86 -10.66
N ALA A 191 -9.02 20.97 -9.39
CA ALA A 191 -9.96 21.10 -8.28
C ALA A 191 -10.76 22.41 -8.34
N VAL A 192 -10.13 23.53 -8.72
CA VAL A 192 -10.83 24.81 -8.95
C VAL A 192 -11.87 24.68 -10.05
N LYS A 193 -11.54 24.07 -11.19
CA LYS A 193 -12.49 23.86 -12.29
C LYS A 193 -13.70 23.04 -11.86
N VAL A 194 -13.46 21.94 -11.14
CA VAL A 194 -14.52 21.05 -10.63
C VAL A 194 -15.41 21.77 -9.62
N TRP A 195 -14.83 22.61 -8.76
CA TRP A 195 -15.57 23.41 -7.79
C TRP A 195 -16.49 24.46 -8.44
N GLU A 196 -15.99 25.19 -9.43
CA GLU A 196 -16.79 26.20 -10.15
C GLU A 196 -17.91 25.56 -10.98
N GLU A 197 -17.65 24.39 -11.57
CA GLU A 197 -18.69 23.59 -12.25
C GLU A 197 -19.79 23.17 -11.26
N MET A 198 -19.41 22.67 -10.08
CA MET A 198 -20.35 22.27 -9.04
C MET A 198 -21.22 23.43 -8.54
N LYS A 199 -20.63 24.61 -8.37
CA LYS A 199 -21.36 25.85 -8.02
C LYS A 199 -22.34 26.25 -9.11
N THR A 200 -21.92 26.20 -10.37
CA THR A 200 -22.76 26.54 -11.52
C THR A 200 -24.00 25.63 -11.58
N ASN A 201 -23.79 24.35 -11.28
CA ASN A 201 -24.85 23.34 -11.22
C ASN A 201 -25.64 23.33 -9.89
N ARG A 202 -25.30 24.22 -8.94
CA ARG A 202 -25.98 24.42 -7.63
C ARG A 202 -26.05 23.18 -6.72
N TYR A 203 -25.06 22.31 -6.79
CA TYR A 203 -24.93 21.16 -5.88
C TYR A 203 -23.99 21.32 -4.65
N PRO A 204 -23.46 22.49 -4.23
CA PRO A 204 -22.59 22.56 -3.04
C PRO A 204 -23.27 22.07 -1.75
N THR A 205 -22.67 21.07 -1.10
CA THR A 205 -23.07 20.59 0.24
C THR A 205 -21.99 20.93 1.26
N VAL A 206 -22.28 20.80 2.56
CA VAL A 206 -21.27 20.98 3.62
C VAL A 206 -20.01 20.14 3.35
N VAL A 207 -20.19 18.91 2.87
CA VAL A 207 -19.09 18.00 2.57
C VAL A 207 -18.23 18.53 1.42
N SER A 208 -18.86 19.07 0.38
CA SER A 208 -18.16 19.62 -0.78
C SER A 208 -17.44 20.93 -0.47
N TYR A 209 -18.05 21.82 0.32
CA TYR A 209 -17.38 23.01 0.88
C TYR A 209 -16.15 22.60 1.70
N THR A 210 -16.32 21.61 2.58
CA THR A 210 -15.23 21.10 3.44
C THR A 210 -14.09 20.49 2.61
N ALA A 211 -14.41 19.72 1.56
CA ALA A 211 -13.43 19.15 0.64
C ALA A 211 -12.65 20.24 -0.12
N TYR A 212 -13.34 21.27 -0.62
CA TYR A 212 -12.67 22.37 -1.33
C TYR A 212 -11.85 23.27 -0.40
N MET A 213 -12.31 23.50 0.83
CA MET A 213 -11.50 24.15 1.87
C MET A 213 -10.19 23.38 2.10
N LYS A 214 -10.25 22.04 2.15
CA LYS A 214 -9.05 21.19 2.27
C LYS A 214 -8.09 21.41 1.10
N VAL A 215 -8.60 21.40 -0.14
CA VAL A 215 -7.80 21.69 -1.34
C VAL A 215 -7.06 23.03 -1.20
N LEU A 216 -7.75 24.07 -0.73
CA LEU A 216 -7.15 25.39 -0.53
C LEU A 216 -6.08 25.39 0.58
N PHE A 217 -6.33 24.69 1.69
CA PHE A 217 -5.35 24.56 2.78
C PHE A 217 -4.10 23.77 2.37
N ASP A 218 -4.28 22.64 1.66
CA ASP A 218 -3.18 21.82 1.14
C ASP A 218 -2.29 22.61 0.15
N ASN A 219 -2.82 23.67 -0.46
CA ASN A 219 -2.12 24.57 -1.38
C ASN A 219 -1.75 25.93 -0.76
N ASN A 220 -1.74 26.06 0.58
CA ASN A 220 -1.37 27.28 1.32
C ASN A 220 -2.23 28.53 1.00
N ARG A 221 -3.46 28.37 0.49
CA ARG A 221 -4.40 29.46 0.18
C ARG A 221 -5.43 29.66 1.31
N ALA A 222 -4.93 29.90 2.52
CA ALA A 222 -5.76 29.98 3.73
C ALA A 222 -6.80 31.13 3.73
N ASP A 223 -6.48 32.26 3.10
CA ASP A 223 -7.39 33.40 3.00
C ASP A 223 -8.64 33.04 2.17
N GLU A 224 -8.45 32.37 1.05
CA GLU A 224 -9.56 31.89 0.22
C GLU A 224 -10.34 30.78 0.90
N ALA A 225 -9.68 29.86 1.61
CA ALA A 225 -10.38 28.85 2.39
C ALA A 225 -11.30 29.48 3.44
N THR A 226 -10.88 30.60 4.04
CA THR A 226 -11.68 31.38 4.98
C THR A 226 -12.90 32.00 4.29
N ASP A 227 -12.74 32.50 3.07
CA ASP A 227 -13.87 33.06 2.31
C ASP A 227 -14.85 31.96 1.86
N ILE A 228 -14.37 30.78 1.50
CA ILE A 228 -15.21 29.60 1.24
C ILE A 228 -15.97 29.18 2.51
N TYR A 229 -15.33 29.21 3.68
CA TYR A 229 -16.01 28.94 4.96
C TYR A 229 -17.12 29.97 5.24
N LYS A 230 -16.87 31.27 5.00
CA LYS A 230 -17.90 32.31 5.15
C LYS A 230 -19.05 32.11 4.16
N GLN A 231 -18.76 31.74 2.92
CA GLN A 231 -19.78 31.43 1.91
C GLN A 231 -20.66 30.26 2.38
N MET A 232 -20.06 29.19 2.92
CA MET A 232 -20.80 28.06 3.50
C MET A 232 -21.79 28.54 4.58
N LEU A 233 -21.34 29.39 5.50
CA LEU A 233 -22.21 29.96 6.54
C LEU A 233 -23.31 30.87 5.95
N GLN A 234 -22.99 31.70 4.96
CA GLN A 234 -23.96 32.57 4.29
C GLN A 234 -25.04 31.79 3.54
N CYS A 235 -24.71 30.59 3.05
CA CYS A 235 -25.67 29.66 2.47
C CYS A 235 -26.55 28.96 3.53
N GLY A 236 -26.42 29.29 4.81
CA GLY A 236 -27.18 28.66 5.89
C GLY A 236 -26.72 27.24 6.21
N LEU A 237 -25.52 26.83 5.75
CA LEU A 237 -24.98 25.51 5.99
C LEU A 237 -24.18 25.49 7.30
N THR A 238 -24.51 24.55 8.19
CA THR A 238 -23.83 24.39 9.47
C THR A 238 -22.54 23.58 9.31
N PRO A 239 -21.38 24.08 9.76
CA PRO A 239 -20.14 23.32 9.77
C PRO A 239 -20.28 22.03 10.58
N THR A 240 -19.66 20.95 10.10
CA THR A 240 -19.65 19.66 10.81
C THR A 240 -18.39 19.50 11.64
N CYS A 241 -18.36 18.47 12.50
CA CYS A 241 -17.16 17.99 13.19
C CYS A 241 -15.97 17.91 12.20
N HIS A 242 -16.17 17.28 11.03
CA HIS A 242 -15.14 17.17 10.00
C HIS A 242 -14.63 18.53 9.48
N THR A 243 -15.51 19.51 9.29
CA THR A 243 -15.13 20.86 8.86
C THR A 243 -14.20 21.53 9.88
N TYR A 244 -14.51 21.42 11.17
CA TYR A 244 -13.64 21.91 12.24
C TYR A 244 -12.32 21.16 12.32
N THR A 245 -12.32 19.83 12.10
CA THR A 245 -11.08 19.04 12.05
C THR A 245 -10.13 19.59 10.99
N ILE A 246 -10.60 19.83 9.76
CA ILE A 246 -9.75 20.35 8.67
C ILE A 246 -9.18 21.73 9.02
N LEU A 247 -10.00 22.61 9.59
CA LEU A 247 -9.56 23.93 10.05
C LEU A 247 -8.46 23.83 11.11
N MET A 248 -8.65 23.00 12.13
CA MET A 248 -7.68 22.83 13.21
C MET A 248 -6.38 22.16 12.74
N VAL A 249 -6.47 21.15 11.87
CA VAL A 249 -5.29 20.51 11.27
C VAL A 249 -4.43 21.54 10.55
N HIS A 250 -5.03 22.38 9.70
CA HIS A 250 -4.29 23.43 9.00
C HIS A 250 -3.66 24.45 9.97
N LEU A 251 -4.37 24.83 11.03
CA LEU A 251 -3.83 25.73 12.06
C LEU A 251 -2.63 25.14 12.78
N ILE A 252 -2.67 23.84 13.13
CA ILE A 252 -1.56 23.12 13.77
C ILE A 252 -0.36 23.06 12.83
N SER A 253 -0.56 22.64 11.57
CA SER A 253 0.51 22.59 10.56
C SER A 253 1.12 23.97 10.24
N SER A 254 0.38 25.05 10.51
CA SER A 254 0.86 26.43 10.36
C SER A 254 1.51 27.00 11.64
N GLY A 255 1.75 26.18 12.66
CA GLY A 255 2.33 26.59 13.95
C GLY A 255 1.40 27.42 14.85
N LYS A 256 0.08 27.39 14.60
CA LYS A 256 -0.94 28.15 15.35
C LYS A 256 -1.75 27.24 16.29
N CYS A 257 -1.06 26.37 17.03
CA CYS A 257 -1.67 25.37 17.92
C CYS A 257 -2.60 25.97 18.99
N LYS A 258 -2.23 27.14 19.55
CA LYS A 258 -3.09 27.88 20.50
C LYS A 258 -4.46 28.22 19.92
N THR A 259 -4.49 28.75 18.71
CA THR A 259 -5.73 29.07 18.01
C THR A 259 -6.52 27.81 17.65
N ALA A 260 -5.84 26.71 17.30
CA ALA A 260 -6.51 25.44 17.04
C ALA A 260 -7.27 24.95 18.29
N LEU A 261 -6.70 25.08 19.48
CA LEU A 261 -7.39 24.71 20.72
C LEU A 261 -8.49 25.69 21.14
N GLU A 262 -8.36 27.00 20.85
CA GLU A 262 -9.49 27.93 21.00
C GLU A 262 -10.69 27.52 20.12
N VAL A 263 -10.42 27.07 18.89
CA VAL A 263 -11.44 26.50 18.00
C VAL A 263 -11.98 25.19 18.60
N PHE A 264 -11.12 24.34 19.18
CA PHE A 264 -11.51 23.11 19.86
C PHE A 264 -12.52 23.33 20.98
N THR A 265 -12.26 24.29 21.87
CA THR A 265 -13.19 24.66 22.96
C THR A 265 -14.48 25.26 22.41
N LYS A 266 -14.37 26.16 21.44
CA LYS A 266 -15.53 26.84 20.87
C LYS A 266 -16.48 25.92 20.13
N LEU A 267 -15.97 24.89 19.46
CA LEU A 267 -16.84 23.93 18.78
C LEU A 267 -17.73 23.17 19.80
N GLN A 268 -17.19 22.90 21.00
CA GLN A 268 -17.95 22.32 22.11
C GLN A 268 -19.04 23.28 22.62
N GLU A 269 -18.71 24.57 22.76
CA GLU A 269 -19.68 25.62 23.15
C GLU A 269 -20.84 25.75 22.14
N THR A 270 -20.56 25.54 20.85
CA THR A 270 -21.58 25.54 19.79
C THR A 270 -22.43 24.26 19.75
N GLY A 271 -22.19 23.31 20.65
CA GLY A 271 -22.92 22.04 20.74
C GLY A 271 -22.44 20.96 19.75
N VAL A 272 -21.31 21.18 19.05
CA VAL A 272 -20.67 20.15 18.24
C VAL A 272 -19.77 19.32 19.16
N VAL A 273 -20.00 18.01 19.23
CA VAL A 273 -19.20 17.12 20.09
C VAL A 273 -18.01 16.59 19.29
N PRO A 274 -16.75 16.87 19.71
CA PRO A 274 -15.59 16.22 19.13
C PRO A 274 -15.69 14.70 19.19
N ASP A 275 -15.56 14.05 18.04
CA ASP A 275 -15.62 12.59 17.93
C ASP A 275 -14.22 11.93 18.08
N LYS A 276 -14.20 10.60 18.16
CA LYS A 276 -12.97 9.81 18.24
C LYS A 276 -12.02 10.09 17.07
N ALA A 277 -12.54 10.30 15.85
CA ALA A 277 -11.72 10.49 14.67
C ALA A 277 -11.00 11.85 14.70
N MET A 278 -11.71 12.93 15.05
CA MET A 278 -11.16 14.26 15.28
C MET A 278 -10.04 14.21 16.31
N CYS A 279 -10.28 13.64 17.50
CA CYS A 279 -9.28 13.63 18.56
C CYS A 279 -8.01 12.85 18.15
N ASN A 280 -8.17 11.70 17.49
CA ASN A 280 -7.04 10.94 16.95
C ASN A 280 -6.24 11.74 15.92
N ILE A 281 -6.90 12.42 14.98
CA ILE A 281 -6.24 13.25 13.96
C ILE A 281 -5.50 14.42 14.62
N LEU A 282 -6.13 15.11 15.57
CA LEU A 282 -5.51 16.27 16.23
C LEU A 282 -4.30 15.86 17.07
N VAL A 283 -4.37 14.76 17.82
CA VAL A 283 -3.21 14.23 18.57
C VAL A 283 -2.07 13.88 17.60
N GLU A 284 -2.36 13.20 16.49
CA GLU A 284 -1.35 12.88 15.47
C GLU A 284 -0.67 14.15 14.92
N GLN A 285 -1.44 15.20 14.63
CA GLN A 285 -0.89 16.46 14.12
C GLN A 285 -0.11 17.24 15.18
N CYS A 286 -0.59 17.29 16.42
CA CYS A 286 0.13 17.92 17.54
C CYS A 286 1.44 17.19 17.84
N SER A 287 1.48 15.86 17.71
CA SER A 287 2.71 15.07 17.81
C SER A 287 3.71 15.43 16.71
N LYS A 288 3.27 15.63 15.47
CA LYS A 288 4.14 16.09 14.36
C LYS A 288 4.63 17.52 14.55
N ALA A 289 3.86 18.35 15.24
CA ALA A 289 4.22 19.72 15.58
C ALA A 289 5.04 19.84 16.88
N GLU A 290 5.30 18.72 17.58
CA GLU A 290 6.01 18.65 18.86
C GLU A 290 5.35 19.47 20.00
N GLU A 291 4.01 19.62 19.94
CA GLU A 291 3.25 20.49 20.84
C GLU A 291 2.59 19.66 21.96
N ALA A 292 3.42 19.22 22.92
CA ALA A 292 3.02 18.33 24.02
C ALA A 292 1.83 18.82 24.86
N TRP A 293 1.79 20.11 25.18
CA TRP A 293 0.70 20.70 25.95
C TRP A 293 -0.67 20.59 25.24
N ALA A 294 -0.68 20.68 23.90
CA ALA A 294 -1.90 20.54 23.11
C ALA A 294 -2.38 19.09 23.08
N ILE A 295 -1.45 18.13 23.05
CA ILE A 295 -1.74 16.70 23.20
C ILE A 295 -2.41 16.45 24.56
N ILE A 296 -1.83 16.95 25.65
CA ILE A 296 -2.36 16.80 27.02
C ILE A 296 -3.78 17.36 27.12
N HIS A 297 -4.04 18.55 26.57
CA HIS A 297 -5.37 19.15 26.58
C HIS A 297 -6.41 18.27 25.87
N ILE A 298 -6.06 17.70 24.71
CA ILE A 298 -6.95 16.79 23.98
C ILE A 298 -7.13 15.47 24.74
N LEU A 299 -6.08 14.94 25.38
CA LEU A 299 -6.16 13.72 26.19
C LEU A 299 -7.10 13.89 27.39
N HIS A 300 -7.12 15.05 28.04
CA HIS A 300 -8.11 15.35 29.09
C HIS A 300 -9.54 15.23 28.58
N TYR A 301 -9.84 15.86 27.43
CA TYR A 301 -11.15 15.73 26.80
C TYR A 301 -11.47 14.27 26.43
N MET A 302 -10.51 13.53 25.88
CA MET A 302 -10.69 12.12 25.53
C MET A 302 -10.99 11.26 26.76
N LYS A 303 -10.31 11.50 27.88
CA LYS A 303 -10.56 10.81 29.16
C LYS A 303 -11.99 11.06 29.65
N GLU A 304 -12.41 12.32 29.69
CA GLU A 304 -13.76 12.72 30.14
C GLU A 304 -14.87 12.12 29.28
N ASN A 305 -14.62 11.95 27.99
CA ASN A 305 -15.58 11.43 27.02
C ASN A 305 -15.39 9.93 26.70
N SER A 306 -14.53 9.22 27.45
CA SER A 306 -14.23 7.79 27.24
C SER A 306 -13.82 7.44 25.80
N LEU A 307 -13.08 8.34 25.16
CA LEU A 307 -12.51 8.15 23.83
C LEU A 307 -11.11 7.54 23.96
N VAL A 308 -10.72 6.74 22.96
CA VAL A 308 -9.41 6.07 22.96
C VAL A 308 -8.60 6.43 21.71
N LEU A 309 -7.29 6.49 21.85
CA LEU A 309 -6.37 6.60 20.72
C LEU A 309 -6.21 5.26 20.00
N ARG A 310 -5.92 5.30 18.71
CA ARG A 310 -5.43 4.15 17.96
C ARG A 310 -3.97 3.91 18.35
N TYR A 311 -3.54 2.65 18.39
CA TYR A 311 -2.20 2.25 18.82
C TYR A 311 -1.05 3.03 18.15
N PRO A 312 -1.02 3.28 16.82
CA PRO A 312 0.06 4.05 16.21
C PRO A 312 0.13 5.50 16.72
N ILE A 313 -1.03 6.13 16.95
CA ILE A 313 -1.13 7.52 17.42
C ILE A 313 -0.78 7.58 18.92
N TYR A 314 -1.13 6.54 19.68
CA TYR A 314 -0.70 6.38 21.07
C TYR A 314 0.82 6.36 21.19
N LEU A 315 1.52 5.56 20.38
CA LEU A 315 2.99 5.50 20.39
C LEU A 315 3.62 6.84 20.02
N GLN A 316 3.10 7.49 18.98
CA GLN A 316 3.60 8.79 18.56
C GLN A 316 3.39 9.86 19.63
N ALA A 317 2.23 9.85 20.31
CA ALA A 317 1.97 10.75 21.43
C ALA A 317 2.87 10.44 22.64
N HIS A 318 3.11 9.17 22.96
CA HIS A 318 4.01 8.74 24.04
C HIS A 318 5.43 9.25 23.81
N GLU A 319 5.95 9.09 22.60
CA GLU A 319 7.27 9.60 22.22
C GLU A 319 7.35 11.13 22.34
N THR A 320 6.37 11.87 21.81
CA THR A 320 6.34 13.34 21.93
C THR A 320 6.29 13.80 23.38
N LEU A 321 5.45 13.18 24.23
CA LEU A 321 5.34 13.52 25.65
C LEU A 321 6.64 13.19 26.40
N LYS A 322 7.27 12.05 26.11
CA LYS A 322 8.57 11.64 26.68
C LYS A 322 9.68 12.63 26.33
N ILE A 323 9.76 13.07 25.07
CA ILE A 323 10.74 14.09 24.63
C ILE A 323 10.51 15.41 25.36
N ALA A 324 9.25 15.79 25.59
CA ALA A 324 8.89 17.00 26.33
C ALA A 324 9.08 16.88 27.86
N GLY A 325 9.39 15.70 28.38
CA GLY A 325 9.51 15.44 29.82
C GLY A 325 8.18 15.42 30.57
N GLU A 326 7.08 15.20 29.86
CA GLU A 326 5.72 15.13 30.41
C GLU A 326 5.37 13.72 30.88
N ASP A 327 4.52 13.61 31.91
CA ASP A 327 4.10 12.34 32.49
C ASP A 327 3.12 11.58 31.56
N ASP A 328 3.30 10.26 31.44
CA ASP A 328 2.51 9.41 30.54
C ASP A 328 1.25 8.84 31.20
N SER A 329 1.01 9.11 32.49
CA SER A 329 -0.14 8.58 33.23
C SER A 329 -1.48 8.94 32.59
N LEU A 330 -1.62 10.16 32.05
CA LEU A 330 -2.85 10.58 31.38
C LEU A 330 -3.05 9.80 30.07
N LEU A 331 -1.98 9.55 29.33
CA LEU A 331 -2.01 8.77 28.08
C LEU A 331 -2.41 7.31 28.37
N GLN A 332 -1.86 6.72 29.43
CA GLN A 332 -2.24 5.38 29.90
C GLN A 332 -3.71 5.33 30.36
N GLN A 333 -4.20 6.37 31.05
CA GLN A 333 -5.61 6.45 31.49
C GLN A 333 -6.60 6.59 30.34
N VAL A 334 -6.23 7.28 29.25
CA VAL A 334 -7.04 7.38 28.04
C VAL A 334 -7.06 6.04 27.28
N ASN A 335 -5.98 5.27 27.37
CA ASN A 335 -5.82 3.98 26.70
C ASN A 335 -5.48 2.85 27.69
N PRO A 336 -6.38 2.53 28.66
CA PRO A 336 -6.05 1.58 29.74
C PRO A 336 -5.85 0.14 29.25
N HIS A 337 -6.28 -0.16 28.02
CA HIS A 337 -6.04 -1.43 27.33
C HIS A 337 -4.63 -1.55 26.74
N ILE A 338 -3.83 -0.48 26.76
CA ILE A 338 -2.46 -0.42 26.22
C ILE A 338 -1.41 -0.46 27.34
N SER A 339 -1.77 -0.17 28.60
CA SER A 339 -0.84 -0.19 29.74
C SER A 339 -0.10 -1.53 29.87
N ILE A 340 1.18 -1.54 29.51
CA ILE A 340 2.18 -2.56 29.82
C ILE A 340 3.06 -1.95 30.92
N GLY A 341 3.22 -2.67 32.03
CA GLY A 341 4.02 -2.20 33.16
C GLY A 341 5.52 -2.15 32.86
N GLU A 342 6.14 -1.03 33.18
CA GLU A 342 7.56 -0.92 33.52
C GLU A 342 7.68 -0.44 34.97
N SER A 343 8.08 -1.34 35.88
CA SER A 343 8.90 -1.08 37.08
C SER A 343 8.95 -2.33 37.96
N VAL A 344 9.97 -3.18 37.80
CA VAL A 344 10.68 -3.79 38.94
C VAL A 344 12.15 -3.95 38.53
N THR A 345 12.99 -3.03 38.98
CA THR A 345 14.40 -3.30 39.24
C THR A 345 14.52 -4.22 40.44
N LEU A 346 15.25 -5.33 40.25
CA LEU A 346 16.01 -6.10 41.25
C LEU A 346 15.20 -6.69 42.42
N VAL A 347 15.00 -8.00 42.40
CA VAL A 347 15.76 -8.97 43.22
C VAL A 347 15.17 -10.37 42.97
N THR A 348 16.08 -11.35 42.95
CA THR A 348 15.91 -12.82 43.00
C THR A 348 15.27 -13.52 41.80
N GLU A 349 16.16 -14.18 41.06
CA GLU A 349 16.09 -15.62 40.73
C GLU A 349 14.67 -16.18 40.55
N ASP A 350 14.23 -16.32 39.28
CA ASP A 350 13.82 -17.63 38.78
C ASP A 350 13.61 -17.63 37.26
N LYS A 351 13.84 -18.80 36.66
CA LYS A 351 14.03 -19.09 35.23
C LYS A 351 12.99 -18.44 34.29
N PRO A 352 13.38 -17.88 33.14
CA PRO A 352 12.43 -17.43 32.13
C PRO A 352 11.86 -18.65 31.42
N SER A 353 10.58 -18.91 31.65
CA SER A 353 9.80 -19.92 30.94
C SER A 353 9.60 -19.53 29.47
N ASP A 354 9.46 -20.55 28.61
CA ASP A 354 9.31 -20.46 27.15
C ASP A 354 8.20 -19.54 26.63
N VAL A 355 7.25 -19.15 27.49
CA VAL A 355 6.08 -18.33 27.14
C VAL A 355 6.46 -16.96 26.57
N ASN A 356 7.55 -16.34 27.05
CA ASN A 356 7.94 -15.00 26.59
C ASN A 356 8.55 -15.04 25.17
N PHE A 357 9.16 -16.16 24.78
CA PHE A 357 9.73 -16.35 23.45
C PHE A 357 8.60 -16.53 22.42
N ASP A 358 7.57 -17.31 22.74
CA ASP A 358 6.40 -17.48 21.85
C ASP A 358 5.62 -16.18 21.62
N ILE A 359 5.55 -15.30 22.62
CA ILE A 359 4.93 -13.97 22.48
C ILE A 359 5.79 -13.07 21.59
N ASP A 360 7.11 -13.02 21.79
CA ASP A 360 8.04 -12.29 20.94
C ASP A 360 7.95 -12.76 19.48
N MET A 361 7.73 -14.07 19.25
CA MET A 361 7.51 -14.67 17.93
C MET A 361 6.20 -14.26 17.28
N GLY A 362 5.09 -14.34 18.03
CA GLY A 362 3.79 -13.89 17.55
C GLY A 362 3.79 -12.39 17.20
N LEU A 363 4.48 -11.57 17.99
CA LEU A 363 4.62 -10.14 17.75
C LEU A 363 5.48 -9.83 16.52
N LEU A 364 6.59 -10.54 16.35
CA LEU A 364 7.48 -10.34 15.21
C LEU A 364 6.77 -10.63 13.87
N LEU A 365 5.99 -11.72 13.80
CA LEU A 365 5.13 -12.02 12.64
C LEU A 365 4.05 -10.95 12.40
N ILE A 366 3.42 -10.45 13.46
CA ILE A 366 2.41 -9.38 13.34
C ILE A 366 3.05 -8.09 12.82
N PHE A 367 4.25 -7.74 13.27
CA PHE A 367 4.94 -6.53 12.84
C PHE A 367 5.50 -6.64 11.42
N LEU A 368 5.97 -7.81 11.01
CA LEU A 368 6.33 -8.10 9.62
C LEU A 368 5.13 -7.90 8.69
N ARG A 369 3.97 -8.50 9.01
CA ARG A 369 2.72 -8.33 8.23
C ARG A 369 2.22 -6.89 8.19
N LYS A 370 2.45 -6.13 9.26
CA LYS A 370 2.09 -4.70 9.34
C LYS A 370 3.16 -3.76 8.79
N LYS A 371 4.29 -4.28 8.30
CA LYS A 371 5.44 -3.52 7.79
C LYS A 371 6.01 -2.51 8.80
N ASN A 372 5.94 -2.82 10.09
CA ASN A 372 6.49 -1.98 11.15
C ASN A 372 7.94 -2.37 11.45
N PHE A 373 8.84 -1.96 10.56
CA PHE A 373 10.24 -2.38 10.58
C PHE A 373 11.02 -1.92 11.82
N ALA A 374 10.69 -0.77 12.42
CA ALA A 374 11.33 -0.31 13.65
C ALA A 374 11.04 -1.25 14.84
N ALA A 375 9.80 -1.74 14.93
CA ALA A 375 9.42 -2.73 15.94
C ALA A 375 10.05 -4.10 15.67
N VAL A 376 10.14 -4.50 14.39
CA VAL A 376 10.85 -5.72 13.98
C VAL A 376 12.33 -5.64 14.39
N ASP A 377 13.03 -4.55 14.08
CA ASP A 377 14.44 -4.38 14.42
C ASP A 377 14.66 -4.40 15.93
N CYS A 378 13.80 -3.74 16.71
CA CYS A 378 13.90 -3.71 18.16
C CYS A 378 13.70 -5.10 18.78
N LEU A 379 12.68 -5.85 18.34
CA LEU A 379 12.44 -7.21 18.82
C LEU A 379 13.55 -8.16 18.36
N PHE A 380 13.97 -8.06 17.11
CA PHE A 380 15.03 -8.89 16.54
C PHE A 380 16.36 -8.64 17.26
N ALA A 381 16.73 -7.39 17.55
CA ALA A 381 17.90 -7.06 18.37
C ALA A 381 17.79 -7.63 19.79
N GLY A 382 16.60 -7.59 20.39
CA GLY A 382 16.32 -8.26 21.66
C GLY A 382 16.55 -9.76 21.60
N ILE A 383 16.13 -10.43 20.52
CA ILE A 383 16.35 -11.87 20.30
C ILE A 383 17.84 -12.18 20.08
N LEU A 384 18.54 -11.37 19.30
CA LEU A 384 19.99 -11.48 19.09
C LEU A 384 20.75 -11.46 20.42
N SER A 385 20.38 -10.53 21.33
CA SER A 385 21.02 -10.43 22.65
C SER A 385 20.79 -11.63 23.55
N ARG A 386 19.68 -12.36 23.36
CA ARG A 386 19.31 -13.54 24.15
C ARG A 386 19.86 -14.85 23.59
N ASN A 387 20.49 -14.81 22.40
CA ASN A 387 21.07 -15.96 21.73
C ASN A 387 20.12 -17.16 21.58
N LYS A 388 18.82 -16.89 21.41
CA LYS A 388 17.80 -17.93 21.19
C LYS A 388 17.66 -18.19 19.70
N SER A 389 17.50 -19.46 19.30
CA SER A 389 17.32 -19.88 17.91
C SER A 389 15.88 -19.63 17.44
N LEU A 390 15.73 -18.99 16.29
CA LEU A 390 14.44 -18.74 15.65
C LEU A 390 14.05 -19.86 14.68
N PRO A 391 12.74 -20.13 14.48
CA PRO A 391 12.28 -20.97 13.39
C PRO A 391 12.74 -20.45 12.03
N SER A 392 13.07 -21.38 11.13
CA SER A 392 13.49 -21.10 9.75
C SER A 392 12.54 -20.15 9.04
N GLU A 393 11.23 -20.42 9.13
CA GLU A 393 10.19 -19.70 8.42
C GLU A 393 10.16 -18.22 8.81
N ILE A 394 10.43 -17.92 10.08
CA ILE A 394 10.42 -16.56 10.60
C ILE A 394 11.65 -15.81 10.12
N VAL A 395 12.83 -16.44 10.12
CA VAL A 395 14.06 -15.83 9.63
C VAL A 395 13.96 -15.56 8.13
N SER A 396 13.38 -16.49 7.35
CA SER A 396 13.07 -16.29 5.93
C SER A 396 12.16 -15.07 5.73
N GLU A 397 11.05 -14.96 6.47
CA GLU A 397 10.11 -13.84 6.35
C GLU A 397 10.75 -12.49 6.73
N ILE A 398 11.67 -12.46 7.71
CA ILE A 398 12.45 -11.25 8.04
C ILE A 398 13.35 -10.85 6.87
N VAL A 399 14.09 -11.81 6.30
CA VAL A 399 15.00 -11.55 5.16
C VAL A 399 14.21 -11.04 3.97
N GLU A 400 13.13 -11.73 3.57
CA GLU A 400 12.28 -11.35 2.45
C GLU A 400 11.64 -9.97 2.64
N ALA A 401 11.03 -9.72 3.80
CA ALA A 401 10.37 -8.45 4.07
C ALA A 401 11.35 -7.27 4.04
N ASN A 402 12.59 -7.42 4.53
CA ASN A 402 13.60 -6.39 4.43
C ASN A 402 14.11 -6.22 2.98
N CYS A 403 14.23 -7.31 2.23
CA CYS A 403 14.64 -7.29 0.83
C CYS A 403 13.64 -6.56 -0.08
N ASP A 404 12.34 -6.83 0.10
CA ASP A 404 11.25 -6.18 -0.64
C ASP A 404 11.20 -4.66 -0.45
N HIS A 405 11.65 -4.19 0.71
CA HIS A 405 11.65 -2.77 1.06
C HIS A 405 13.03 -2.11 0.88
N GLY A 406 14.00 -2.83 0.31
CA GLY A 406 15.34 -2.31 0.03
C GLY A 406 16.21 -2.05 1.27
N ARG A 407 15.89 -2.67 2.42
CA ARG A 407 16.65 -2.53 3.67
C ARG A 407 17.78 -3.55 3.73
N ILE A 408 18.86 -3.27 3.01
CA ILE A 408 19.96 -4.21 2.78
C ILE A 408 20.67 -4.61 4.08
N ASP A 409 21.03 -3.64 4.93
CA ASP A 409 21.79 -3.90 6.15
C ASP A 409 21.00 -4.76 7.16
N ALA A 410 19.69 -4.53 7.26
CA ALA A 410 18.81 -5.33 8.11
C ALA A 410 18.62 -6.75 7.56
N ALA A 411 18.49 -6.91 6.24
CA ALA A 411 18.42 -8.22 5.60
C ALA A 411 19.72 -9.01 5.78
N LEU A 412 20.88 -8.34 5.65
CA LEU A 412 22.19 -8.94 5.89
C LEU A 412 22.39 -9.32 7.36
N LEU A 413 21.93 -8.50 8.31
CA LEU A 413 21.97 -8.83 9.73
C LEU A 413 21.17 -10.10 10.04
N ALA A 414 19.97 -10.24 9.44
CA ALA A 414 19.15 -11.44 9.59
C ALA A 414 19.80 -12.68 8.95
N PHE A 415 20.46 -12.51 7.81
CA PHE A 415 21.25 -13.55 7.14
C PHE A 415 22.50 -13.96 7.96
N GLU A 416 23.26 -13.00 8.51
CA GLU A 416 24.39 -13.30 9.38
C GLU A 416 23.96 -14.05 10.63
N TYR A 417 22.81 -13.68 11.20
CA TYR A 417 22.21 -14.43 12.30
C TYR A 417 21.85 -15.86 11.90
N SER A 418 21.24 -16.08 10.72
CA SER A 418 20.93 -17.44 10.25
C SER A 418 22.21 -18.27 10.08
N LYS A 419 23.27 -17.67 9.55
CA LYS A 419 24.59 -18.30 9.42
C LYS A 419 25.18 -18.68 10.78
N ASN A 420 25.15 -17.77 11.75
CA ASN A 420 25.71 -17.99 13.08
C ASN A 420 24.94 -19.06 13.88
N MET A 421 23.62 -19.15 13.68
CA MET A 421 22.76 -20.13 14.34
C MET A 421 22.61 -21.44 13.54
N ALA A 422 23.23 -21.55 12.36
CA ALA A 422 23.06 -22.65 11.41
C ALA A 422 21.57 -22.93 11.06
N ILE A 423 20.79 -21.86 10.89
CA ILE A 423 19.39 -21.91 10.48
C ILE A 423 19.33 -21.90 8.95
N GLU A 424 18.66 -22.88 8.36
CA GLU A 424 18.31 -22.90 6.94
C GLU A 424 17.22 -21.85 6.69
N ILE A 425 17.42 -20.97 5.71
CA ILE A 425 16.37 -20.04 5.23
C ILE A 425 15.90 -20.49 3.85
N ASP A 426 14.70 -20.10 3.48
CA ASP A 426 14.06 -20.57 2.26
C ASP A 426 14.77 -20.09 0.99
N ASN A 427 14.62 -20.87 -0.10
CA ASN A 427 15.21 -20.52 -1.40
C ASN A 427 14.74 -19.12 -1.88
N VAL A 428 13.47 -18.77 -1.62
CA VAL A 428 12.93 -17.45 -1.98
C VAL A 428 13.65 -16.32 -1.22
N ALA A 429 13.98 -16.52 0.06
CA ALA A 429 14.73 -15.56 0.86
C ALA A 429 16.17 -15.37 0.34
N TYR A 430 16.86 -16.46 0.00
CA TYR A 430 18.18 -16.40 -0.63
C TYR A 430 18.16 -15.64 -1.97
N LEU A 431 17.22 -15.97 -2.85
CA LEU A 431 17.08 -15.31 -4.16
C LEU A 431 16.71 -13.83 -4.02
N SER A 432 15.85 -13.49 -3.05
CA SER A 432 15.47 -12.10 -2.75
C SER A 432 16.68 -11.28 -2.28
N LEU A 433 17.51 -11.85 -1.40
CA LEU A 433 18.72 -11.23 -0.91
C LEU A 433 19.75 -11.01 -2.03
N ILE A 434 20.03 -12.05 -2.83
CA ILE A 434 20.91 -11.94 -4.01
C ILE A 434 20.38 -10.86 -4.97
N GLY A 435 19.08 -10.84 -5.24
CA GLY A 435 18.45 -9.86 -6.13
C GLY A 435 18.58 -8.42 -5.63
N VAL A 436 18.48 -8.17 -4.33
CA VAL A 436 18.71 -6.85 -3.72
C VAL A 436 20.18 -6.44 -3.83
N LEU A 437 21.12 -7.36 -3.55
CA LEU A 437 22.55 -7.09 -3.62
C LEU A 437 23.00 -6.73 -5.05
N ILE A 438 22.47 -7.41 -6.07
CA ILE A 438 22.71 -7.07 -7.48
C ILE A 438 22.19 -5.66 -7.79
N ARG A 439 20.99 -5.29 -7.30
CA ARG A 439 20.41 -3.96 -7.53
C ARG A 439 21.18 -2.85 -6.81
N ALA A 440 21.79 -3.16 -5.68
CA ALA A 440 22.58 -2.24 -4.89
C ALA A 440 24.06 -2.17 -5.30
N ASN A 441 24.49 -2.97 -6.28
CA ASN A 441 25.88 -3.13 -6.70
C ASN A 441 26.84 -3.62 -5.59
N GLU A 442 26.33 -4.39 -4.62
CA GLU A 442 27.09 -4.94 -3.48
C GLU A 442 27.59 -6.36 -3.80
N PHE A 443 28.37 -6.51 -4.87
CA PHE A 443 28.73 -7.83 -5.43
C PHE A 443 29.61 -8.70 -4.52
N SER A 444 30.47 -8.10 -3.70
CA SER A 444 31.35 -8.80 -2.75
C SER A 444 30.58 -9.63 -1.71
N LYS A 445 29.34 -9.24 -1.42
CA LYS A 445 28.46 -9.91 -0.45
C LYS A 445 27.66 -11.08 -1.05
N ILE A 446 27.69 -11.27 -2.37
CA ILE A 446 26.91 -12.32 -3.04
C ILE A 446 27.52 -13.71 -2.78
N LEU A 447 28.85 -13.83 -2.83
CA LEU A 447 29.53 -15.12 -2.70
C LEU A 447 29.23 -15.83 -1.37
N PRO A 448 29.31 -15.15 -0.19
CA PRO A 448 28.95 -15.78 1.08
C PRO A 448 27.49 -16.26 1.16
N VAL A 449 26.57 -15.58 0.47
CA VAL A 449 25.15 -15.94 0.43
C VAL A 449 24.95 -17.22 -0.39
N VAL A 450 25.58 -17.31 -1.56
CA VAL A 450 25.54 -18.51 -2.42
C VAL A 450 26.23 -19.70 -1.75
N GLU A 451 27.36 -19.48 -1.08
CA GLU A 451 28.07 -20.52 -0.31
C GLU A 451 27.19 -21.17 0.76
N GLN A 452 26.49 -20.35 1.55
CA GLN A 452 25.58 -20.85 2.57
C GLN A 452 24.39 -21.60 1.96
N MET A 453 23.80 -21.05 0.88
CA MET A 453 22.71 -21.70 0.14
C MET A 453 23.10 -23.11 -0.34
N VAL A 454 24.30 -23.26 -0.91
CA VAL A 454 24.82 -24.55 -1.39
C VAL A 454 25.12 -25.50 -0.23
N THR A 455 25.58 -24.99 0.91
CA THR A 455 25.83 -25.79 2.13
C THR A 455 24.55 -26.47 2.64
N PHE A 456 23.38 -25.83 2.46
CA PHE A 456 22.08 -26.41 2.79
C PHE A 456 21.47 -27.26 1.65
N ASN A 457 22.23 -27.58 0.61
CA ASN A 457 21.76 -28.32 -0.58
C ASN A 457 20.61 -27.63 -1.34
N LEU A 458 20.48 -26.32 -1.21
CA LEU A 458 19.50 -25.55 -1.98
C LEU A 458 20.03 -25.29 -3.39
N PHE A 459 19.10 -25.33 -4.35
CA PHE A 459 19.42 -25.36 -5.77
C PHE A 459 19.35 -23.97 -6.41
N LEU A 460 20.46 -23.55 -7.04
CA LEU A 460 20.49 -22.35 -7.87
C LEU A 460 20.06 -22.71 -9.30
N GLU A 461 18.89 -22.23 -9.72
CA GLU A 461 18.37 -22.55 -11.05
C GLU A 461 19.33 -22.10 -12.16
N PRO A 462 19.61 -22.95 -13.19
CA PRO A 462 20.59 -22.64 -14.23
C PRO A 462 20.35 -21.30 -14.94
N ALA A 463 19.10 -20.93 -15.20
CA ALA A 463 18.76 -19.65 -15.82
C ALA A 463 19.08 -18.44 -14.92
N PHE A 464 18.80 -18.56 -13.61
CA PHE A 464 19.15 -17.52 -12.63
C PHE A 464 20.67 -17.43 -12.45
N ALA A 465 21.36 -18.57 -12.35
CA ALA A 465 22.80 -18.64 -12.27
C ALA A 465 23.47 -17.99 -13.51
N ALA A 466 22.94 -18.25 -14.71
CA ALA A 466 23.43 -17.63 -15.94
C ALA A 466 23.25 -16.10 -15.92
N SER A 467 22.08 -15.61 -15.47
CA SER A 467 21.82 -14.17 -15.34
C SER A 467 22.77 -13.51 -14.32
N LEU A 468 23.00 -14.15 -13.17
CA LEU A 468 23.90 -13.66 -12.13
C LEU A 468 25.36 -13.62 -12.60
N ILE A 469 25.86 -14.70 -13.21
CA ILE A 469 27.21 -14.78 -13.79
C ILE A 469 27.41 -13.68 -14.84
N TYR A 470 26.43 -13.50 -15.73
CA TYR A 470 26.47 -12.45 -16.76
C TYR A 470 26.57 -11.05 -16.12
N ARG A 471 25.76 -10.76 -15.10
CA ARG A 471 25.79 -9.46 -14.40
C ARG A 471 27.14 -9.21 -13.70
N LEU A 472 27.72 -10.22 -13.07
CA LEU A 472 29.06 -10.13 -12.45
C LEU A 472 30.15 -9.88 -13.49
N GLY A 473 30.03 -10.52 -14.67
CA GLY A 473 30.91 -10.29 -15.81
C GLY A 473 30.92 -8.84 -16.29
N GLN A 474 29.75 -8.20 -16.39
CA GLN A 474 29.62 -6.80 -16.78
C GLN A 474 30.31 -5.83 -15.80
N VAL A 475 30.36 -6.20 -14.51
CA VAL A 475 31.03 -5.42 -13.45
C VAL A 475 32.50 -5.83 -13.28
N ARG A 476 32.99 -6.80 -14.07
CA ARG A 476 34.37 -7.32 -14.07
C ARG A 476 34.75 -8.09 -12.80
N GLU A 477 33.77 -8.62 -12.07
CA GLU A 477 33.97 -9.50 -10.91
C GLU A 477 34.10 -10.96 -11.34
N LEU A 478 35.16 -11.27 -12.10
CA LEU A 478 35.33 -12.59 -12.71
C LEU A 478 35.52 -13.72 -11.68
N ASP A 479 36.22 -13.46 -10.58
CA ASP A 479 36.50 -14.49 -9.58
C ASP A 479 35.22 -14.98 -8.89
N ILE A 480 34.31 -14.05 -8.57
CA ILE A 480 32.99 -14.37 -8.01
C ILE A 480 32.16 -15.16 -9.03
N ALA A 481 32.17 -14.74 -10.30
CA ALA A 481 31.45 -15.42 -11.38
C ALA A 481 31.93 -16.87 -11.58
N VAL A 482 33.25 -17.10 -11.54
CA VAL A 482 33.85 -18.44 -11.63
C VAL A 482 33.48 -19.30 -10.42
N ASN A 483 33.50 -18.75 -9.21
CA ASN A 483 33.12 -19.49 -8.01
C ASN A 483 31.65 -19.91 -8.04
N ILE A 484 30.74 -19.03 -8.44
CA ILE A 484 29.31 -19.36 -8.61
C ILE A 484 29.12 -20.45 -9.67
N PHE A 485 29.84 -20.38 -10.78
CA PHE A 485 29.80 -21.43 -11.79
C PHE A 485 30.31 -22.79 -11.26
N ASN A 486 31.32 -22.78 -10.39
CA ASN A 486 31.86 -23.98 -9.78
C ASN A 486 30.93 -24.62 -8.74
N PHE A 487 30.09 -23.82 -8.07
CA PHE A 487 29.06 -24.33 -7.16
C PHE A 487 27.92 -25.08 -7.87
N LEU A 488 27.73 -24.87 -9.17
CA LEU A 488 26.76 -25.64 -9.94
C LEU A 488 27.24 -27.09 -10.07
N SER A 489 26.32 -28.05 -9.83
CA SER A 489 26.57 -29.45 -10.17
C SER A 489 26.79 -29.61 -11.68
N GLU A 490 27.47 -30.68 -12.09
CA GLU A 490 27.76 -30.94 -13.49
C GLU A 490 26.48 -31.05 -14.36
N GLU A 491 25.39 -31.54 -13.79
CA GLU A 491 24.08 -31.65 -14.44
C GLU A 491 23.39 -30.28 -14.65
N ASN A 492 23.74 -29.28 -13.82
CA ASN A 492 23.15 -27.93 -13.86
C ASN A 492 23.93 -26.96 -14.75
N LYS A 493 25.11 -27.36 -15.23
CA LYS A 493 25.94 -26.55 -16.13
C LYS A 493 25.36 -26.58 -17.54
N SER A 494 24.32 -25.79 -17.77
CA SER A 494 23.63 -25.66 -19.06
C SER A 494 24.39 -24.81 -20.08
N THR A 495 23.91 -24.79 -21.32
CA THR A 495 24.38 -23.90 -22.39
C THR A 495 24.39 -22.43 -21.96
N SER A 496 23.39 -21.98 -21.20
CA SER A 496 23.26 -20.60 -20.75
C SER A 496 24.32 -20.19 -19.72
N THR A 497 24.67 -21.07 -18.77
CA THR A 497 25.66 -20.77 -17.72
C THR A 497 27.08 -20.76 -18.27
N TYR A 498 27.39 -21.68 -19.20
CA TYR A 498 28.64 -21.63 -19.96
C TYR A 498 28.75 -20.37 -20.81
N THR A 499 27.67 -20.00 -21.51
CA THR A 499 27.63 -18.79 -22.34
C THR A 499 27.83 -17.52 -21.51
N ALA A 500 27.19 -17.43 -20.34
CA ALA A 500 27.39 -16.34 -19.39
C ALA A 500 28.84 -16.25 -18.89
N LEU A 501 29.47 -17.39 -18.58
CA LEU A 501 30.86 -17.42 -18.09
C LEU A 501 31.86 -17.03 -19.19
N ILE A 502 31.60 -17.42 -20.44
CA ILE A 502 32.40 -16.99 -21.60
C ILE A 502 32.32 -15.47 -21.76
N ASP A 503 31.12 -14.88 -21.71
CA ASP A 503 30.92 -13.43 -21.77
C ASP A 503 31.64 -12.71 -20.62
N ALA A 504 31.56 -13.25 -19.40
CA ALA A 504 32.24 -12.71 -18.23
C ALA A 504 33.77 -12.72 -18.40
N CYS A 505 34.35 -13.79 -18.94
CA CYS A 505 35.79 -13.86 -19.23
C CYS A 505 36.22 -12.76 -20.22
N PHE A 506 35.47 -12.55 -21.30
CA PHE A 506 35.77 -11.50 -22.28
C PHE A 506 35.59 -10.10 -21.71
N SER A 507 34.51 -9.86 -20.97
CA SER A 507 34.21 -8.57 -20.32
C SER A 507 35.27 -8.17 -19.29
N ALA A 508 35.88 -9.16 -18.61
CA ALA A 508 36.98 -8.97 -17.68
C ALA A 508 38.38 -8.89 -18.37
N GLY A 509 38.46 -9.07 -19.68
CA GLY A 509 39.71 -8.95 -20.45
C GLY A 509 40.58 -10.22 -20.48
N TYR A 510 40.00 -11.41 -20.24
CA TYR A 510 40.69 -12.70 -20.26
C TYR A 510 40.22 -13.58 -21.44
N PRO A 511 40.60 -13.25 -22.70
CA PRO A 511 40.08 -13.94 -23.88
C PRO A 511 40.49 -15.42 -23.95
N ASP A 512 41.68 -15.78 -23.49
CA ASP A 512 42.14 -17.18 -23.47
C ASP A 512 41.28 -18.05 -22.58
N LYS A 513 40.90 -17.54 -21.40
CA LYS A 513 40.01 -18.22 -20.46
C LYS A 513 38.59 -18.37 -21.02
N GLY A 514 38.13 -17.36 -21.78
CA GLY A 514 36.86 -17.42 -22.51
C GLY A 514 36.83 -18.52 -23.57
N VAL A 515 37.87 -18.60 -24.40
CA VAL A 515 38.01 -19.65 -25.44
C VAL A 515 38.18 -21.03 -24.80
N GLU A 516 38.97 -21.16 -23.73
CA GLU A 516 39.15 -22.41 -23.00
C GLU A 516 37.83 -22.91 -22.40
N THR A 517 37.02 -22.01 -21.84
CA THR A 517 35.70 -22.31 -21.29
C THR A 517 34.76 -22.83 -22.38
N PHE A 518 34.78 -22.22 -23.58
CA PHE A 518 34.02 -22.71 -24.73
C PHE A 518 34.49 -24.09 -25.20
N GLN A 519 35.80 -24.34 -25.23
CA GLN A 519 36.34 -25.66 -25.57
C GLN A 519 35.99 -26.71 -24.51
N ALA A 520 35.95 -26.34 -23.23
CA ALA A 520 35.50 -27.22 -22.15
C ALA A 520 34.03 -27.60 -22.30
N MET A 521 33.16 -26.63 -22.64
CA MET A 521 31.76 -26.86 -22.97
C MET A 521 31.60 -27.87 -24.12
N LYS A 522 32.35 -27.70 -25.23
CA LYS A 522 32.34 -28.65 -26.37
C LYS A 522 32.83 -30.05 -25.96
N ARG A 523 33.88 -30.15 -25.15
CA ARG A 523 34.42 -31.44 -24.64
C ARG A 523 33.38 -32.20 -23.81
N LYS A 524 32.54 -31.48 -23.05
CA LYS A 524 31.42 -32.05 -22.28
C LYS A 524 30.18 -32.36 -23.13
N LYS A 525 30.23 -32.17 -24.44
CA LYS A 525 29.12 -32.40 -25.38
C LYS A 525 27.86 -31.58 -25.10
N ILE A 526 28.01 -30.43 -24.44
CA ILE A 526 26.92 -29.48 -24.22
C ILE A 526 26.72 -28.71 -25.53
N GLN A 527 25.47 -28.64 -26.02
CA GLN A 527 25.16 -27.99 -27.29
C GLN A 527 25.37 -26.48 -27.19
N SER A 528 26.00 -25.91 -28.21
CA SER A 528 26.25 -24.47 -28.32
C SER A 528 25.08 -23.77 -29.01
N ALA A 529 24.56 -22.69 -28.42
CA ALA A 529 23.51 -21.88 -29.01
C ALA A 529 24.07 -20.80 -29.96
N LEU A 530 23.21 -20.13 -30.73
CA LEU A 530 23.60 -19.04 -31.63
C LEU A 530 24.15 -17.84 -30.83
N ALA A 531 23.58 -17.56 -29.66
CA ALA A 531 24.09 -16.57 -28.72
C ALA A 531 25.52 -16.88 -28.26
N THR A 532 25.85 -18.15 -28.01
CA THR A 532 27.20 -18.57 -27.58
C THR A 532 28.26 -18.17 -28.61
N TYR A 533 28.00 -18.45 -29.90
CA TYR A 533 28.92 -18.02 -30.97
C TYR A 533 28.97 -16.51 -31.12
N THR A 534 27.84 -15.82 -30.97
CA THR A 534 27.77 -14.36 -31.08
C THR A 534 28.63 -13.67 -30.03
N ILE A 535 28.53 -14.11 -28.77
CA ILE A 535 29.37 -13.64 -27.65
C ILE A 535 30.85 -13.95 -27.91
N LEU A 536 31.16 -15.17 -28.35
CA LEU A 536 32.54 -15.59 -28.64
C LEU A 536 33.19 -14.75 -29.74
N ILE A 537 32.48 -14.53 -30.86
CA ILE A 537 32.97 -13.74 -31.99
C ILE A 537 33.20 -12.29 -31.55
N ARG A 538 32.23 -11.68 -30.88
CA ARG A 538 32.34 -10.30 -30.40
C ARG A 538 33.48 -10.15 -29.39
N GLY A 539 33.59 -11.06 -28.43
CA GLY A 539 34.67 -11.04 -27.43
C GLY A 539 36.04 -11.11 -28.08
N LEU A 540 36.22 -11.96 -29.09
CA LEU A 540 37.47 -12.07 -29.86
C LEU A 540 37.75 -10.83 -30.71
N GLU A 541 36.74 -10.22 -31.33
CA GLU A 541 36.87 -8.95 -32.07
C GLU A 541 37.30 -7.80 -31.16
N MET A 542 36.71 -7.71 -29.95
CA MET A 542 37.06 -6.70 -28.94
C MET A 542 38.48 -6.88 -28.38
N CYS A 543 39.06 -8.07 -28.53
CA CYS A 543 40.43 -8.39 -28.13
C CYS A 543 41.41 -8.48 -29.33
N ASP A 544 41.04 -7.91 -30.50
CA ASP A 544 41.85 -7.90 -31.73
C ASP A 544 42.25 -9.29 -32.29
N ARG A 545 41.52 -10.36 -31.94
CA ARG A 545 41.76 -11.75 -32.40
C ARG A 545 40.88 -12.10 -33.62
N ALA A 546 41.04 -11.33 -34.70
CA ALA A 546 40.18 -11.41 -35.87
C ALA A 546 40.19 -12.77 -36.59
N ASP A 547 41.31 -13.51 -36.55
CA ASP A 547 41.45 -14.83 -37.20
C ASP A 547 40.57 -15.90 -36.56
N GLU A 548 40.56 -15.95 -35.23
CA GLU A 548 39.71 -16.87 -34.46
C GLU A 548 38.24 -16.48 -34.57
N ALA A 549 37.93 -15.18 -34.55
CA ALA A 549 36.59 -14.69 -34.82
C ALA A 549 36.09 -15.13 -36.23
N ARG A 550 36.97 -15.14 -37.24
CA ARG A 550 36.63 -15.66 -38.59
C ARG A 550 36.34 -17.16 -38.59
N PHE A 551 37.10 -17.93 -37.82
CA PHE A 551 36.85 -19.36 -37.64
C PHE A 551 35.47 -19.62 -37.04
N TYR A 552 35.14 -18.98 -35.91
CA TYR A 552 33.85 -19.17 -35.24
C TYR A 552 32.66 -18.62 -36.02
N ARG A 553 32.83 -17.59 -36.87
CA ARG A 553 31.78 -17.15 -37.82
C ARG A 553 31.40 -18.25 -38.82
N ARG A 554 32.35 -19.07 -39.25
CA ARG A 554 32.06 -20.20 -40.17
C ARG A 554 31.29 -21.31 -39.44
N GLU A 555 31.67 -21.62 -38.20
CA GLU A 555 30.93 -22.57 -37.36
C GLU A 555 29.50 -22.09 -37.07
N LYS A 556 29.31 -20.80 -36.75
CA LYS A 556 27.98 -20.19 -36.54
C LYS A 556 27.08 -20.37 -37.76
N ARG A 557 27.56 -20.06 -38.97
CA ARG A 557 26.80 -20.25 -40.22
C ARG A 557 26.41 -21.70 -40.47
N SER A 558 27.30 -22.65 -40.13
CA SER A 558 26.99 -24.08 -40.24
C SER A 558 25.89 -24.50 -39.28
N LEU A 559 25.82 -23.90 -38.09
CA LEU A 559 24.75 -24.15 -37.12
C LEU A 559 23.42 -23.53 -37.56
N GLU A 560 23.42 -22.28 -38.05
CA GLU A 560 22.23 -21.61 -38.61
C GLU A 560 21.57 -22.42 -39.74
N MET A 561 22.38 -22.99 -40.63
CA MET A 561 21.89 -23.85 -41.71
C MET A 561 21.26 -25.16 -41.20
N LYS A 562 21.68 -25.67 -40.03
CA LYS A 562 21.07 -26.85 -39.39
C LYS A 562 19.74 -26.51 -38.72
N HIS A 563 19.63 -25.34 -38.07
CA HIS A 563 18.35 -24.87 -37.49
C HIS A 563 17.27 -24.64 -38.54
N CYS A 564 17.65 -24.19 -39.75
CA CYS A 564 16.70 -23.98 -40.84
C CYS A 564 16.08 -25.30 -41.39
N VAL A 565 16.65 -26.46 -41.04
CA VAL A 565 16.25 -27.79 -41.54
C VAL A 565 15.55 -28.64 -40.45
N SER A 566 15.66 -28.25 -39.18
CA SER A 566 15.11 -28.98 -38.04
C SER A 566 14.12 -28.10 -37.25
N GLU A 567 12.82 -28.42 -37.29
CA GLU A 567 11.78 -27.68 -36.55
C GLU A 567 11.84 -27.85 -35.01
N ASN A 568 12.71 -28.72 -34.50
CA ASN A 568 12.92 -28.92 -33.06
C ASN A 568 14.18 -28.19 -32.59
N VAL A 569 14.05 -26.90 -32.26
CA VAL A 569 15.06 -26.17 -31.47
C VAL A 569 14.90 -26.58 -30.02
N LEU A 570 16.00 -27.00 -29.37
CA LEU A 570 15.95 -27.44 -27.98
C LEU A 570 15.54 -26.26 -27.08
N MET A 571 14.66 -26.52 -26.10
CA MET A 571 14.11 -25.49 -25.19
C MET A 571 15.22 -24.66 -24.51
N GLU A 572 16.37 -25.26 -24.20
CA GLU A 572 17.53 -24.58 -23.60
C GLU A 572 18.28 -23.64 -24.55
N GLU A 573 18.31 -23.93 -25.85
CA GLU A 573 18.91 -23.05 -26.86
C GLU A 573 18.08 -21.77 -26.99
N ASN A 574 16.74 -21.89 -26.97
CA ASN A 574 15.83 -20.76 -26.96
C ASN A 574 15.96 -19.91 -25.69
N ILE A 575 16.19 -20.51 -24.51
CA ILE A 575 16.42 -19.77 -23.25
C ILE A 575 17.74 -19.01 -23.31
N CYS A 576 18.81 -19.63 -23.82
CA CYS A 576 20.09 -18.97 -24.00
C CYS A 576 19.97 -17.79 -24.99
N ASP A 577 19.36 -18.04 -26.15
CA ASP A 577 19.20 -17.04 -27.21
C ASP A 577 18.30 -15.87 -26.78
N THR A 578 17.29 -16.12 -25.95
CA THR A 578 16.45 -15.05 -25.37
C THR A 578 17.16 -14.25 -24.29
N LEU A 579 17.90 -14.89 -23.37
CA LEU A 579 18.67 -14.21 -22.33
C LEU A 579 19.74 -13.27 -22.89
N PHE A 580 20.36 -13.65 -24.02
CA PHE A 580 21.40 -12.87 -24.69
C PHE A 580 20.89 -12.18 -25.98
N SER A 581 19.57 -12.11 -26.19
CA SER A 581 18.93 -11.54 -27.39
C SER A 581 19.18 -10.04 -27.59
N GLY A 582 19.55 -9.30 -26.54
CA GLY A 582 20.03 -7.91 -26.63
C GLY A 582 21.26 -7.75 -27.53
N TYR A 583 21.89 -8.86 -27.92
CA TYR A 583 23.01 -8.93 -28.87
C TYR A 583 22.66 -9.59 -30.21
N MET A 584 21.39 -10.00 -30.42
CA MET A 584 20.90 -10.56 -31.69
C MET A 584 20.25 -9.50 -32.59
N VAL A 585 20.03 -8.27 -32.07
CA VAL A 585 19.63 -7.11 -32.85
C VAL A 585 20.80 -6.13 -32.94
N SER A 586 21.67 -6.34 -33.92
CA SER A 586 22.56 -5.32 -34.47
C SER A 586 22.80 -5.60 -35.95
#